data_AF-A0AAV0NEQ8-F1
#
_entry.id   AF-A0AAV0NEQ8-F1
#
_cell.length_a   1.000
_cell.length_b   1.000
_cell.length_c   1.000
_cell.angle_alpha   90.00
_cell.angle_beta   90.00
_cell.angle_gamma   90.00
#
_symmetry.space_group_name_H-M   'P 1'
#
loop_
_entity.id
_entity.type
_entity.pdbx_description
1 polymer ?
#
loop_
_entity_poly.entity_id
_entity_poly.type
_entity_poly.pdbx_seq_one_letter_code
_entity_poly.pdbx_strand_id
1 'polypeptide(L)'
;MSSESTVDFRQVKSFADFDIIVNGLVINSELSKQLQHKYYELCSSQKLFLHERILDGLNCKLIVGVISQTINIADAIRASELGTQQKEEFVTWESTLSAFEKLGMNVEFILTRLRRLMGLCGNVNRLKRLKTERAEVGEKVKALEALLEKWARRTKMIDEEIERLELNDVVDVQARYRELAKSPW
;
A
#
# COMPACT_ATOMS: atom_id res chain seq x y z
N MET A 1 -30.75 10.64 42.45
CA MET A 1 -29.49 10.23 41.79
C MET A 1 -29.44 8.72 41.86
N SER A 2 -30.01 8.05 40.86
CA SER A 2 -30.02 6.58 40.83
C SER A 2 -28.71 6.13 40.21
N SER A 3 -27.92 5.41 40.98
CA SER A 3 -26.74 4.68 40.56
C SER A 3 -27.16 3.58 39.58
N GLU A 4 -27.12 3.90 38.29
CA GLU A 4 -27.28 2.94 37.22
C GLU A 4 -26.01 2.08 37.20
N SER A 5 -26.12 0.81 37.58
CA SER A 5 -24.98 -0.09 37.64
C SER A 5 -24.58 -0.46 36.21
N THR A 6 -23.58 0.24 35.66
CA THR A 6 -22.89 -0.19 34.45
C THR A 6 -22.25 -1.56 34.71
N VAL A 7 -22.72 -2.57 33.99
CA VAL A 7 -22.18 -3.93 34.07
C VAL A 7 -20.75 -3.93 33.55
N ASP A 8 -19.80 -4.33 34.39
CA ASP A 8 -18.39 -4.49 33.98
C ASP A 8 -18.28 -5.71 33.03
N PHE A 9 -17.62 -5.55 31.88
CA PHE A 9 -17.39 -6.63 30.93
C PHE A 9 -16.71 -7.85 31.57
N ARG A 10 -15.93 -7.66 32.65
CA ARG A 10 -15.32 -8.76 33.41
C ARG A 10 -16.34 -9.76 33.98
N GLN A 11 -17.61 -9.37 34.11
CA GLN A 11 -18.68 -10.23 34.59
C GLN A 11 -19.27 -11.12 33.48
N VAL A 12 -19.03 -10.79 32.20
CA VAL A 12 -19.49 -11.58 31.05
C VAL A 12 -18.58 -12.80 30.91
N LYS A 13 -19.11 -13.99 31.25
CA LYS A 13 -18.36 -15.26 31.16
C LYS A 13 -18.56 -15.99 29.84
N SER A 14 -19.70 -15.73 29.19
CA SER A 14 -20.10 -16.40 27.96
C SER A 14 -21.01 -15.50 27.13
N PHE A 15 -21.29 -15.91 25.90
CA PHE A 15 -22.28 -15.24 25.05
C PHE A 15 -23.68 -15.19 25.69
N ALA A 16 -24.03 -16.16 26.55
CA ALA A 16 -25.32 -16.17 27.24
C ALA A 16 -25.45 -15.07 28.30
N ASP A 17 -24.33 -14.55 28.80
CA ASP A 17 -24.27 -13.49 29.81
C ASP A 17 -24.02 -12.10 29.18
N PHE A 18 -24.10 -12.01 27.85
CA PHE A 18 -23.76 -10.80 27.10
C PHE A 18 -25.01 -10.00 26.71
N ASP A 19 -25.18 -8.85 27.37
CA ASP A 19 -26.18 -7.87 27.02
C ASP A 19 -25.55 -6.58 26.48
N ILE A 20 -26.10 -6.10 25.38
CA ILE A 20 -25.78 -4.81 24.79
C ILE A 20 -26.75 -3.81 25.41
N ILE A 21 -26.26 -3.07 26.39
CA ILE A 21 -27.05 -2.12 27.16
C ILE A 21 -26.67 -0.71 26.73
N VAL A 22 -27.65 0.06 26.26
CA VAL A 22 -27.44 1.44 25.83
C VAL A 22 -28.59 2.31 26.30
N ASN A 23 -28.29 3.45 26.92
CA ASN A 23 -29.29 4.32 27.58
C ASN A 23 -30.21 3.54 28.55
N GLY A 24 -29.64 2.58 29.30
CA GLY A 24 -30.39 1.71 30.22
C GLY A 24 -31.28 0.65 29.55
N LEU A 25 -31.28 0.54 28.21
CA LEU A 25 -32.09 -0.43 27.46
C LEU A 25 -31.22 -1.56 26.92
N VAL A 26 -31.69 -2.80 27.10
CA VAL A 26 -31.12 -3.98 26.44
C VAL A 26 -31.58 -3.98 24.99
N ILE A 27 -30.66 -3.85 24.04
CA ILE A 27 -30.95 -3.73 22.60
C ILE A 27 -30.61 -4.99 21.80
N ASN A 28 -30.33 -6.12 22.45
CA ASN A 28 -29.94 -7.37 21.78
C ASN A 28 -30.92 -7.77 20.67
N SER A 29 -32.23 -7.62 20.90
CA SER A 29 -33.29 -7.98 19.94
C SER A 29 -33.26 -7.17 18.64
N GLU A 30 -32.63 -5.99 18.63
CA GLU A 30 -32.47 -5.16 17.43
C GLU A 30 -31.38 -5.71 16.49
N LEU A 31 -30.57 -6.66 16.95
CA LEU A 31 -29.54 -7.33 16.16
C LEU A 31 -29.93 -8.79 15.93
N SER A 32 -29.60 -9.32 14.75
CA SER A 32 -29.71 -10.76 14.52
C SER A 32 -28.77 -11.53 15.46
N LYS A 33 -29.10 -12.77 15.82
CA LYS A 33 -28.23 -13.60 16.68
C LYS A 33 -26.80 -13.73 16.14
N GLN A 34 -26.64 -13.78 14.82
CA GLN A 34 -25.33 -13.82 14.17
C GLN A 34 -24.53 -12.54 14.42
N LEU A 35 -25.15 -11.36 14.30
CA LEU A 35 -24.49 -10.09 14.59
C LEU A 35 -24.18 -9.94 16.09
N GLN A 36 -25.08 -10.39 16.97
CA GLN A 36 -24.82 -10.42 18.40
C GLN A 36 -23.57 -11.24 18.72
N HIS A 37 -23.43 -12.44 18.13
CA HIS A 37 -22.26 -13.30 18.34
C HIS A 37 -20.96 -12.65 17.85
N LYS A 38 -20.97 -12.10 16.63
CA LYS A 38 -19.80 -11.39 16.09
C LYS A 38 -19.41 -10.18 16.92
N TYR A 39 -20.40 -9.45 17.43
CA TYR A 39 -20.14 -8.31 18.30
C TYR A 39 -19.57 -8.74 19.66
N TYR A 40 -20.12 -9.80 20.25
CA TYR A 40 -19.58 -10.43 21.45
C TYR A 40 -18.12 -10.85 21.26
N GLU A 41 -17.78 -11.50 20.14
CA GLU A 41 -16.39 -11.88 19.83
C GLU A 41 -15.47 -10.66 19.74
N LEU A 42 -15.92 -9.57 19.12
CA LEU A 42 -15.15 -8.32 19.04
C LEU A 42 -14.93 -7.72 20.44
N CYS A 43 -15.98 -7.60 21.26
CA CYS A 43 -15.88 -7.13 22.64
C CYS A 43 -14.94 -8.01 23.46
N SER A 44 -15.07 -9.34 23.33
CA SER A 44 -14.25 -10.33 24.01
C SER A 44 -12.77 -10.22 23.65
N SER A 45 -12.46 -9.93 22.38
CA SER A 45 -11.07 -9.72 21.93
C SER A 45 -10.38 -8.56 22.62
N GLN A 46 -11.16 -7.54 23.04
CA GLN A 46 -10.68 -6.36 23.75
C GLN A 46 -10.95 -6.42 25.27
N LYS A 47 -11.69 -7.45 25.73
CA LYS A 47 -12.16 -7.58 27.12
C LYS A 47 -12.93 -6.36 27.63
N LEU A 48 -13.73 -5.74 26.76
CA LEU A 48 -14.52 -4.55 27.07
C LEU A 48 -15.74 -4.44 26.14
N PHE A 49 -16.80 -3.79 26.60
CA PHE A 49 -17.93 -3.42 25.75
C PHE A 49 -17.49 -2.28 24.82
N LEU A 50 -17.49 -2.51 23.51
CA LEU A 50 -17.00 -1.48 22.58
C LEU A 50 -17.88 -0.22 22.59
N HIS A 51 -19.13 -0.33 23.05
CA HIS A 51 -20.11 0.76 23.16
C HIS A 51 -20.14 1.46 24.52
N GLU A 52 -19.29 1.09 25.48
CA GLU A 52 -19.35 1.57 26.87
C GLU A 52 -19.33 3.11 27.01
N ARG A 53 -18.64 3.79 26.10
CA ARG A 53 -18.46 5.25 26.13
C ARG A 53 -19.21 5.97 25.02
N ILE A 54 -20.16 5.30 24.37
CA ILE A 54 -21.01 5.94 23.36
C ILE A 54 -21.71 7.15 23.99
N LEU A 55 -21.81 8.24 23.23
CA LEU A 55 -22.49 9.46 23.65
C LEU A 55 -23.94 9.19 24.08
N ASP A 56 -24.29 9.67 25.27
CA ASP A 56 -25.65 9.62 25.80
C ASP A 56 -26.63 10.38 24.89
N GLY A 57 -27.89 9.92 24.88
CA GLY A 57 -28.97 10.58 24.14
C GLY A 57 -29.05 10.24 22.65
N LEU A 58 -28.10 9.46 22.11
CA LEU A 58 -28.24 8.88 20.79
C LEU A 58 -29.39 7.85 20.76
N ASN A 59 -30.15 7.84 19.67
CA ASN A 59 -31.23 6.86 19.49
C ASN A 59 -30.67 5.43 19.35
N CYS A 60 -31.29 4.44 20.01
CA CYS A 60 -30.86 3.04 19.97
C CYS A 60 -30.70 2.49 18.54
N LYS A 61 -31.57 2.87 17.58
CA LYS A 61 -31.46 2.44 16.19
C LYS A 61 -30.17 2.92 15.52
N LEU A 62 -29.74 4.14 15.84
CA LEU A 62 -28.47 4.67 15.33
C LEU A 62 -27.29 3.84 15.87
N ILE A 63 -27.34 3.51 17.17
CA ILE A 63 -26.28 2.75 17.84
C ILE A 63 -26.21 1.31 17.32
N VAL A 64 -27.37 0.67 17.10
CA VAL A 64 -27.47 -0.62 16.41
C VAL A 64 -26.83 -0.55 15.02
N GLY A 65 -27.07 0.54 14.29
CA GLY A 65 -26.42 0.82 13.00
C GLY A 65 -24.90 0.92 13.12
N VAL A 66 -24.39 1.67 14.10
CA VAL A 66 -22.95 1.81 14.38
C VAL A 66 -22.31 0.47 14.73
N ILE A 67 -22.96 -0.32 15.59
CA ILE A 67 -22.50 -1.68 15.97
C ILE A 67 -22.44 -2.58 14.72
N SER A 68 -23.52 -2.60 13.93
CA SER A 68 -23.61 -3.43 12.72
C SER A 68 -22.51 -3.06 11.72
N GLN A 69 -22.28 -1.76 11.50
CA GLN A 69 -21.23 -1.32 10.59
C GLN A 69 -19.82 -1.59 11.12
N THR A 70 -19.61 -1.49 12.44
CA THR A 70 -18.34 -1.88 13.07
C THR A 70 -18.03 -3.36 12.82
N ILE A 71 -19.03 -4.23 12.95
CA ILE A 71 -18.89 -5.67 12.65
C ILE A 71 -18.57 -5.89 11.17
N ASN A 72 -19.33 -5.26 10.26
CA ASN A 72 -19.13 -5.41 8.83
C ASN A 72 -17.73 -4.99 8.39
N ILE A 73 -17.24 -3.85 8.88
CA ILE A 73 -15.88 -3.37 8.58
C ILE A 73 -14.84 -4.33 9.16
N ALA A 74 -15.01 -4.79 10.40
CA ALA A 74 -14.07 -5.73 11.01
C ALA A 74 -13.97 -7.05 10.22
N ASP A 75 -15.10 -7.59 9.75
CA ASP A 75 -15.13 -8.79 8.93
C ASP A 75 -14.54 -8.56 7.54
N ALA A 76 -14.84 -7.42 6.91
CA ALA A 76 -14.26 -7.06 5.62
C ALA A 76 -12.74 -6.89 5.72
N ILE A 77 -12.22 -6.30 6.81
CA ILE A 77 -10.79 -6.23 7.10
C ILE A 77 -10.19 -7.63 7.27
N ARG A 78 -10.88 -8.55 7.97
CA ARG A 78 -10.40 -9.93 8.15
C ARG A 78 -10.39 -10.72 6.83
N ALA A 79 -11.35 -10.47 5.95
CA ALA A 79 -11.46 -11.09 4.64
C ALA A 79 -10.62 -10.39 3.55
N SER A 80 -10.03 -9.23 3.85
CA SER A 80 -9.22 -8.47 2.88
C SER A 80 -7.97 -9.24 2.46
N GLU A 81 -7.68 -9.22 1.16
CA GLU A 81 -6.49 -9.84 0.57
C GLU A 81 -5.63 -8.80 -0.14
N LEU A 82 -4.32 -9.05 -0.18
CA LEU A 82 -3.37 -8.16 -0.86
C LEU A 82 -3.67 -8.11 -2.37
N GLY A 83 -4.10 -6.95 -2.86
CA GLY A 83 -4.32 -6.68 -4.28
C GLY A 83 -5.76 -6.83 -4.77
N THR A 84 -6.69 -7.29 -3.94
CA THR A 84 -8.13 -7.35 -4.27
C THR A 84 -8.88 -6.10 -3.84
N GLN A 85 -8.43 -5.43 -2.77
CA GLN A 85 -9.12 -4.26 -2.23
C GLN A 85 -8.64 -2.94 -2.81
N GLN A 86 -9.61 -2.08 -3.11
CA GLN A 86 -9.38 -0.74 -3.62
C GLN A 86 -8.91 0.18 -2.49
N LYS A 87 -7.98 1.08 -2.79
CA LYS A 87 -7.43 2.04 -1.81
C LYS A 87 -8.55 2.89 -1.20
N GLU A 88 -9.58 3.14 -1.98
CA GLU A 88 -10.77 3.92 -1.66
C GLU A 88 -11.62 3.25 -0.56
N GLU A 89 -11.70 1.91 -0.52
CA GLU A 89 -12.44 1.18 0.52
C GLU A 89 -11.79 1.38 1.89
N PHE A 90 -10.46 1.22 1.97
CA PHE A 90 -9.71 1.44 3.21
C PHE A 90 -9.86 2.87 3.74
N VAL A 91 -9.81 3.87 2.87
CA VAL A 91 -10.03 5.29 3.26
C VAL A 91 -11.45 5.50 3.79
N THR A 92 -12.45 4.87 3.16
CA THR A 92 -13.85 4.96 3.58
C THR A 92 -14.04 4.31 4.95
N TRP A 93 -13.47 3.13 5.17
CA TRP A 93 -13.52 2.43 6.45
C TRP A 93 -12.79 3.18 7.55
N GLU A 94 -11.61 3.75 7.27
CA GLU A 94 -10.87 4.57 8.23
C GLU A 94 -11.68 5.79 8.66
N SER A 95 -12.31 6.48 7.70
CA SER A 95 -13.17 7.63 7.98
C SER A 95 -14.39 7.24 8.81
N THR A 96 -15.01 6.10 8.48
CA THR A 96 -16.20 5.59 9.18
C THR A 96 -15.87 5.20 10.63
N LEU A 97 -14.80 4.43 10.84
CA LEU A 97 -14.34 4.04 12.17
C LEU A 97 -13.90 5.26 12.99
N SER A 98 -13.24 6.24 12.38
CA SER A 98 -12.88 7.50 13.05
C SER A 98 -14.12 8.30 13.47
N ALA A 99 -15.21 8.26 12.69
CA ALA A 99 -16.47 8.87 13.08
C ALA A 99 -17.11 8.11 14.25
N PHE A 100 -17.07 6.77 14.25
CA PHE A 100 -17.59 5.97 15.35
C PHE A 100 -16.79 6.18 16.65
N GLU A 101 -15.47 6.30 16.55
CA GLU A 101 -14.62 6.67 17.68
C GLU A 101 -15.03 8.01 18.29
N LYS A 102 -15.32 9.02 17.45
CA LYS A 102 -15.85 10.32 17.92
C LYS A 102 -17.23 10.23 18.57
N LEU A 103 -18.04 9.24 18.20
CA LEU A 103 -19.29 8.92 18.88
C LEU A 103 -19.09 8.16 20.20
N GLY A 104 -17.85 7.82 20.56
CA GLY A 104 -17.50 7.14 21.81
C GLY A 104 -17.34 5.63 21.68
N MET A 105 -17.36 5.07 20.47
CA MET A 105 -17.05 3.65 20.27
C MET A 105 -15.55 3.37 20.45
N ASN A 106 -15.22 2.29 21.15
CA ASN A 106 -13.85 1.82 21.27
C ASN A 106 -13.45 0.99 20.03
N VAL A 107 -12.96 1.65 18.99
CA VAL A 107 -12.59 1.04 17.70
C VAL A 107 -11.14 1.29 17.27
N GLU A 108 -10.31 1.91 18.12
CA GLU A 108 -8.91 2.24 17.78
C GLU A 108 -8.08 1.00 17.43
N PHE A 109 -8.37 -0.16 18.03
CA PHE A 109 -7.69 -1.41 17.68
C PHE A 109 -7.95 -1.84 16.22
N ILE A 110 -9.16 -1.56 15.70
CA ILE A 110 -9.53 -1.82 14.30
C ILE A 110 -8.83 -0.80 13.40
N LEU A 111 -8.84 0.48 13.78
CA LEU A 111 -8.15 1.55 13.06
C LEU A 111 -6.65 1.29 12.94
N THR A 112 -5.99 0.93 14.04
CA THR A 112 -4.57 0.56 14.07
C THR A 112 -4.29 -0.62 13.13
N ARG A 113 -5.14 -1.65 13.13
CA ARG A 113 -5.00 -2.79 12.21
C ARG A 113 -5.17 -2.36 10.75
N LEU A 114 -6.17 -1.54 10.44
CA LEU A 114 -6.42 -1.02 9.10
C LEU A 114 -5.25 -0.20 8.57
N ARG A 115 -4.73 0.75 9.36
CA ARG A 115 -3.56 1.57 9.00
C ARG A 115 -2.32 0.74 8.71
N ARG A 116 -2.10 -0.34 9.47
CA ARG A 116 -1.01 -1.30 9.21
C ARG A 116 -1.19 -1.99 7.85
N LEU A 117 -2.39 -2.45 7.54
CA LEU A 117 -2.70 -3.08 6.24
C LEU A 117 -2.49 -2.09 5.09
N MET A 118 -2.94 -0.84 5.22
CA MET A 118 -2.70 0.22 4.24
C MET A 118 -1.20 0.46 4.00
N GLY A 119 -0.39 0.48 5.07
CA GLY A 119 1.06 0.60 4.98
C GLY A 119 1.71 -0.56 4.21
N LEU A 120 1.27 -1.80 4.48
CA LEU A 120 1.74 -2.98 3.75
C LEU A 120 1.38 -2.92 2.26
N CYS A 121 0.13 -2.58 1.92
CA CYS A 121 -0.31 -2.39 0.55
C CYS A 121 0.51 -1.30 -0.17
N GLY A 122 0.77 -0.18 0.51
CA GLY A 122 1.61 0.91 -0.01
C GLY A 122 3.04 0.45 -0.34
N ASN A 123 3.65 -0.35 0.53
CA ASN A 123 4.99 -0.90 0.32
C ASN A 123 5.05 -1.86 -0.89
N VAL A 124 4.06 -2.74 -1.03
CA VAL A 124 3.99 -3.67 -2.18
C VAL A 124 3.87 -2.89 -3.49
N ASN A 125 2.99 -1.87 -3.53
CA ASN A 125 2.81 -1.04 -4.72
C ASN A 125 4.07 -0.25 -5.06
N ARG A 126 4.77 0.28 -4.06
CA ARG A 126 6.06 0.95 -4.24
C ARG A 126 7.12 -0.01 -4.77
N LEU A 127 7.22 -1.22 -4.23
CA LEU A 127 8.17 -2.23 -4.70
C LEU A 127 7.91 -2.59 -6.17
N LYS A 128 6.65 -2.76 -6.58
CA LYS A 128 6.28 -2.99 -7.99
C LYS A 128 6.79 -1.86 -8.89
N ARG A 129 6.53 -0.59 -8.53
CA ARG A 129 7.01 0.57 -9.30
C ARG A 129 8.54 0.60 -9.42
N LEU A 130 9.26 0.39 -8.31
CA LEU A 130 10.72 0.37 -8.32
C LEU A 130 11.30 -0.75 -9.19
N LYS A 131 10.64 -1.92 -9.24
CA LYS A 131 11.04 -3.00 -10.14
C LYS A 131 10.86 -2.63 -11.61
N THR A 132 9.75 -1.98 -11.97
CA THR A 132 9.50 -1.49 -13.33
C THR A 132 10.54 -0.43 -13.72
N GLU A 133 10.76 0.57 -12.87
CA GLU A 133 11.75 1.63 -13.10
C GLU A 133 13.16 1.06 -13.26
N ARG A 134 13.55 0.10 -12.40
CA ARG A 134 14.83 -0.59 -12.51
C ARG A 134 14.99 -1.30 -13.87
N ALA A 135 13.93 -1.94 -14.37
CA ALA A 135 13.97 -2.61 -15.66
C ALA A 135 14.17 -1.60 -16.80
N GLU A 136 13.42 -0.48 -16.79
CA GLU A 136 13.56 0.58 -17.78
C GLU A 136 14.96 1.23 -17.78
N VAL A 137 15.50 1.51 -16.60
CA VAL A 137 16.87 2.03 -16.46
C VAL A 137 17.89 1.00 -16.96
N GLY A 138 17.69 -0.29 -16.63
CA GLY A 138 18.55 -1.38 -17.10
C GLY A 138 18.62 -1.46 -18.62
N GLU A 139 17.51 -1.30 -19.33
CA GLU A 139 17.50 -1.28 -20.80
C GLU A 139 18.23 -0.05 -21.37
N LYS A 140 18.11 1.12 -20.75
CA LYS A 140 18.88 2.32 -21.14
C LYS A 140 20.38 2.13 -20.94
N VAL A 141 20.79 1.51 -19.84
CA VAL A 141 22.21 1.21 -19.57
C VAL A 141 22.76 0.29 -20.65
N LYS A 142 22.07 -0.81 -20.97
CA LYS A 142 22.48 -1.72 -22.06
C LYS A 142 22.59 -1.01 -23.41
N ALA A 143 21.65 -0.11 -23.72
CA ALA A 143 21.70 0.66 -24.96
C ALA A 143 22.92 1.58 -25.03
N LEU A 144 23.28 2.23 -23.92
CA LEU A 144 24.49 3.06 -23.82
C LEU A 144 25.78 2.23 -23.93
N GLU A 145 25.83 1.06 -23.29
CA GLU A 145 26.96 0.13 -23.40
C GLU A 145 27.19 -0.31 -24.86
N ALA A 146 26.12 -0.61 -25.60
CA ALA A 146 26.20 -0.94 -27.02
C ALA A 146 26.74 0.22 -27.89
N LEU A 147 26.35 1.46 -27.58
CA LEU A 147 26.89 2.65 -28.24
C LEU A 147 28.36 2.88 -27.93
N LEU A 148 28.75 2.71 -26.66
CA LEU A 148 30.14 2.82 -26.23
C LEU A 148 31.03 1.81 -26.97
N GLU A 149 30.58 0.56 -27.07
CA GLU A 149 31.29 -0.49 -27.80
C GLU A 149 31.40 -0.16 -29.30
N LYS A 150 30.33 0.39 -29.90
CA LYS A 150 30.36 0.88 -31.29
C LYS A 150 31.41 1.99 -31.49
N TRP A 151 31.47 2.96 -30.58
CA TRP A 151 32.45 4.04 -30.67
C TRP A 151 33.86 3.55 -30.45
N ALA A 152 34.10 2.67 -29.48
CA ALA A 152 35.41 2.05 -29.25
C ALA A 152 35.93 1.31 -30.49
N ARG A 153 35.07 0.54 -31.17
CA ARG A 153 35.40 -0.08 -32.47
C ARG A 153 35.78 0.96 -33.53
N ARG A 154 35.03 2.05 -33.62
CA ARG A 154 35.30 3.11 -34.60
C ARG A 154 36.62 3.83 -34.33
N THR A 155 36.92 4.13 -33.06
CA THR A 155 38.20 4.72 -32.67
C THR A 155 39.36 3.82 -33.09
N LYS A 156 39.29 2.53 -32.75
CA LYS A 156 40.32 1.56 -33.15
C LYS A 156 40.55 1.52 -34.68
N MET A 157 39.47 1.52 -35.47
CA MET A 157 39.59 1.55 -36.93
C MET A 157 40.28 2.81 -37.45
N ILE A 158 40.01 3.97 -36.83
CA ILE A 158 40.65 5.24 -37.20
C ILE A 158 42.12 5.19 -36.82
N ASP A 159 42.46 4.72 -35.63
CA ASP A 159 43.86 4.60 -35.17
C ASP A 159 44.67 3.69 -36.12
N GLU A 160 44.12 2.54 -36.51
CA GLU A 160 44.75 1.65 -37.48
C GLU A 160 44.91 2.29 -38.87
N GLU A 161 43.99 3.17 -39.29
CA GLU A 161 44.08 3.89 -40.55
C GLU A 161 45.16 4.99 -40.51
N ILE A 162 45.25 5.70 -39.39
CA ILE A 162 46.32 6.68 -39.13
C ILE A 162 47.67 5.98 -39.18
N GLU A 163 47.87 4.88 -38.42
CA GLU A 163 49.13 4.14 -38.41
C GLU A 163 49.54 3.65 -39.81
N ARG A 164 48.60 3.13 -40.61
CA ARG A 164 48.87 2.72 -42.00
C ARG A 164 49.32 3.87 -42.89
N LEU A 165 48.70 5.04 -42.73
CA LEU A 165 49.06 6.22 -43.52
C LEU A 165 50.39 6.83 -43.08
N GLU A 166 50.70 6.80 -41.79
CA GLU A 166 51.99 7.24 -41.24
C GLU A 166 53.16 6.33 -41.63
N LEU A 167 52.91 5.03 -41.82
CA LEU A 167 53.91 4.08 -42.33
C LEU A 167 54.25 4.30 -43.82
N ASN A 168 53.41 5.03 -44.57
CA ASN A 168 53.78 5.42 -45.92
C ASN A 168 54.84 6.53 -45.84
N ASP A 169 56.04 6.26 -46.34
CA ASP A 169 57.14 7.23 -46.33
C ASP A 169 56.71 8.52 -47.06
N VAL A 170 56.58 9.60 -46.29
CA VAL A 170 56.16 10.93 -46.77
C VAL A 170 57.07 11.42 -47.91
N VAL A 171 58.36 11.04 -47.89
CA VAL A 171 59.31 11.40 -48.94
C VAL A 171 59.00 10.66 -50.24
N ASP A 172 58.68 9.36 -50.16
CA ASP A 172 58.27 8.53 -51.30
C ASP A 172 56.91 8.98 -51.88
N VAL A 173 55.93 9.26 -51.02
CA VAL A 173 54.60 9.75 -51.43
C VAL A 173 54.73 11.10 -52.17
N GLN A 174 55.51 12.03 -51.65
CA GLN A 174 55.70 13.35 -52.26
C GLN A 174 56.46 13.26 -53.60
N ALA A 175 57.41 12.33 -53.73
CA ALA A 175 58.12 12.08 -54.98
C ALA A 175 57.19 11.51 -56.06
N ARG A 176 56.43 10.47 -55.73
CA ARG A 176 55.43 9.85 -56.63
C ARG A 176 54.36 10.85 -57.08
N TYR A 177 53.89 11.71 -56.18
CA TYR A 177 52.93 12.76 -56.51
C TYR A 177 53.50 13.74 -57.55
N ARG A 178 54.74 14.21 -57.35
CA ARG A 178 55.39 15.16 -58.28
C ARG A 178 55.66 14.55 -59.66
N GLU A 179 56.00 13.26 -59.71
CA GLU A 179 56.20 12.54 -60.97
C GLU A 179 54.89 12.47 -61.76
N LEU A 180 53.81 11.99 -61.12
CA LEU A 180 52.50 11.87 -61.75
C LEU A 180 51.94 13.22 -62.24
N ALA A 181 52.13 14.29 -61.45
CA ALA A 181 51.67 15.63 -61.80
C ALA A 181 52.39 16.24 -63.02
N LYS A 182 53.59 15.73 -63.36
CA LYS A 182 54.39 16.19 -64.50
C LYS A 182 54.28 15.28 -65.73
N SER A 183 53.48 14.22 -65.65
CA SER A 183 53.28 13.29 -66.75
C SER A 183 52.46 13.94 -67.89
N PRO A 184 52.72 13.60 -69.16
CA PRO A 184 51.84 13.96 -70.27
C PRO A 184 50.43 13.37 -70.07
N TRP A 185 49.41 14.05 -70.60
CA TRP A 185 48.01 13.61 -70.57
C TRP A 185 47.77 12.29 -71.29
#